data_AF-A0AAI9GLT7-F1
#
_entry.id   AF-A0AAI9GLT7-F1
#
_cell.length_a   1.000
_cell.length_b   1.000
_cell.length_c   1.000
_cell.angle_alpha   90.00
_cell.angle_beta   90.00
_cell.angle_gamma   90.00
#
_symmetry.space_group_name_H-M   'P 1'
#
loop_
_entity.id
_entity.type
_entity.pdbx_description
1 polymer ?
#
loop_
_entity_poly.entity_id
_entity_poly.type
_entity_poly.pdbx_seq_one_letter_code
_entity_poly.pdbx_strand_id
1 'polypeptide(L)'
;MDKMDPGNKRFNVIFPVVCALLGAFITAAFGWYGNYLQASATSRSSCIARIDKQEEILREKYSKLMVSIVGFSFSPKLAGSLDEGTLRELIIPVVSNSAEVIAYAPPEMALAATKVMKALFLADISKNNIELQEEAITQAKDSMAGAYPAYLKALKALDIQRKKCD
;
A
#
# COMPACT_ATOMS: atom_id res chain seq x y z
N MET A 1 -40.16 -76.06 -5.98
CA MET A 1 -39.63 -76.10 -4.60
C MET A 1 -38.29 -75.41 -4.62
N ASP A 2 -38.33 -74.15 -4.19
CA ASP A 2 -37.20 -73.26 -3.98
C ASP A 2 -36.12 -73.83 -3.07
N LYS A 3 -34.87 -73.60 -3.44
CA LYS A 3 -33.85 -73.12 -2.50
C LYS A 3 -33.07 -72.01 -3.17
N MET A 4 -33.66 -70.81 -3.12
CA MET A 4 -32.98 -69.57 -3.48
C MET A 4 -32.04 -69.23 -2.33
N ASP A 5 -30.74 -69.37 -2.56
CA ASP A 5 -29.69 -69.09 -1.60
C ASP A 5 -29.62 -67.56 -1.35
N PRO A 6 -30.00 -67.05 -0.15
CA PRO A 6 -30.14 -65.61 0.09
C PRO A 6 -28.78 -64.90 0.30
N GLY A 7 -27.66 -65.64 0.35
CA GLY A 7 -26.33 -65.11 0.64
C GLY A 7 -25.67 -64.35 -0.51
N ASN A 8 -25.90 -64.74 -1.76
CA ASN A 8 -25.10 -64.26 -2.91
C ASN A 8 -25.56 -62.89 -3.45
N LYS A 9 -26.87 -62.58 -3.34
CA LYS A 9 -27.43 -61.27 -3.76
C LYS A 9 -27.09 -60.14 -2.78
N ARG A 10 -26.89 -60.47 -1.49
CA ARG A 10 -26.53 -59.47 -0.46
C ARG A 10 -25.08 -59.02 -0.62
N PHE A 11 -24.14 -59.93 -0.88
CA PHE A 11 -22.73 -59.58 -1.10
C PHE A 11 -22.50 -58.73 -2.36
N ASN A 12 -23.22 -59.02 -3.46
CA ASN A 12 -23.07 -58.29 -4.73
C ASN A 12 -23.61 -56.85 -4.69
N VAL A 13 -24.47 -56.54 -3.71
CA VAL A 13 -25.04 -55.19 -3.49
C VAL A 13 -24.30 -54.45 -2.37
N ILE A 14 -23.87 -55.14 -1.32
CA ILE A 14 -23.17 -54.52 -0.17
C ILE A 14 -21.76 -54.04 -0.57
N PHE A 15 -21.03 -54.82 -1.37
CA PHE A 15 -19.66 -54.47 -1.78
C PHE A 15 -19.56 -53.13 -2.56
N PRO A 16 -20.34 -52.88 -3.63
CA PRO A 16 -20.27 -51.59 -4.34
C PRO A 16 -20.76 -50.41 -3.50
N VAL A 17 -21.71 -50.62 -2.57
CA VAL A 17 -22.17 -49.57 -1.65
C VAL A 17 -21.08 -49.18 -0.65
N VAL A 18 -20.35 -50.16 -0.11
CA VAL A 18 -19.21 -49.90 0.78
C VAL A 18 -18.07 -49.20 0.04
N CYS A 19 -17.76 -49.62 -1.19
CA CYS A 19 -16.77 -48.94 -2.03
C CYS A 19 -17.18 -47.50 -2.40
N ALA A 20 -18.46 -47.25 -2.69
CA ALA A 20 -18.96 -45.90 -2.97
C ALA A 20 -18.91 -44.99 -1.73
N LEU A 21 -19.23 -45.52 -0.54
CA LEU A 21 -19.12 -44.79 0.72
C LEU A 21 -17.66 -44.49 1.09
N LEU A 22 -16.75 -45.45 0.89
CA LEU A 22 -15.31 -45.22 1.07
C LEU A 22 -14.77 -44.20 0.05
N GLY A 23 -15.18 -44.30 -1.21
CA GLY A 23 -14.86 -43.31 -2.24
C GLY A 23 -15.34 -41.91 -1.88
N ALA A 24 -16.60 -41.78 -1.44
CA ALA A 24 -17.17 -40.51 -0.99
C ALA A 24 -16.44 -39.95 0.25
N PHE A 25 -16.06 -40.81 1.20
CA PHE A 25 -15.29 -40.40 2.38
C PHE A 25 -13.89 -39.91 2.01
N ILE A 26 -13.20 -40.61 1.10
CA ILE A 26 -11.88 -40.21 0.59
C ILE A 26 -11.98 -38.88 -0.17
N THR A 27 -12.97 -38.74 -1.07
CA THR A 27 -13.19 -37.48 -1.81
C THR A 27 -13.56 -36.32 -0.89
N ALA A 28 -14.36 -36.55 0.15
CA ALA A 28 -14.69 -35.54 1.16
C ALA A 28 -13.46 -35.14 1.99
N ALA A 29 -12.61 -36.09 2.36
CA ALA A 29 -11.35 -35.83 3.07
C ALA A 29 -10.36 -35.03 2.22
N PHE A 30 -10.18 -35.40 0.94
CA PHE A 30 -9.36 -34.63 0.00
C PHE A 30 -9.96 -33.25 -0.32
N GLY A 31 -11.29 -33.14 -0.41
CA GLY A 31 -11.98 -31.88 -0.60
C GLY A 31 -11.80 -30.92 0.58
N TRP A 32 -11.88 -31.42 1.82
CA TRP A 32 -11.58 -30.63 3.02
C TRP A 32 -10.12 -30.18 3.04
N TYR A 33 -9.19 -31.11 2.81
CA TYR A 33 -7.75 -30.82 2.82
C TYR A 33 -7.36 -29.82 1.72
N GLY A 34 -7.90 -30.00 0.51
CA GLY A 34 -7.74 -29.08 -0.61
C GLY A 34 -8.32 -27.69 -0.31
N ASN A 35 -9.52 -27.62 0.27
CA ASN A 35 -10.11 -26.34 0.68
C ASN A 35 -9.30 -25.65 1.78
N TYR A 36 -8.71 -26.39 2.72
CA TYR A 36 -7.85 -25.83 3.77
C TYR A 36 -6.52 -25.28 3.21
N LEU A 37 -5.87 -26.03 2.32
CA LEU A 37 -4.69 -25.59 1.58
C LEU A 37 -4.98 -24.39 0.67
N GLN A 38 -6.13 -24.39 0.02
CA GLN A 38 -6.54 -23.29 -0.84
C GLN A 38 -6.95 -22.05 -0.05
N ALA A 39 -7.60 -22.20 1.11
CA ALA A 39 -7.93 -21.11 2.01
C ALA A 39 -6.66 -20.45 2.58
N SER A 40 -5.67 -21.24 3.00
CA SER A 40 -4.36 -20.73 3.46
C SER A 40 -3.55 -20.08 2.33
N ALA A 41 -3.53 -20.66 1.13
CA ALA A 41 -2.91 -20.01 -0.03
C ALA A 41 -3.62 -18.70 -0.44
N THR A 42 -4.95 -18.65 -0.30
CA THR A 42 -5.76 -17.46 -0.59
C THR A 42 -5.56 -16.38 0.47
N SER A 43 -5.48 -16.74 1.76
CA SER A 43 -5.18 -15.76 2.82
C SER A 43 -3.81 -15.14 2.61
N ARG A 44 -2.80 -15.96 2.31
CA ARG A 44 -1.44 -15.51 2.04
C ARG A 44 -1.36 -14.57 0.83
N SER A 45 -1.93 -14.97 -0.30
CA SER A 45 -1.96 -14.13 -1.51
C SER A 45 -2.73 -12.82 -1.30
N SER A 46 -3.85 -12.85 -0.56
CA SER A 46 -4.60 -11.65 -0.23
C SER A 46 -3.83 -10.69 0.69
N CYS A 47 -3.03 -11.23 1.63
CA CYS A 47 -2.14 -10.45 2.50
C CYS A 47 -1.07 -9.73 1.67
N ILE A 48 -0.37 -10.47 0.79
CA ILE A 48 0.65 -9.92 -0.09
C ILE A 48 0.05 -8.85 -1.01
N ALA A 49 -1.09 -9.13 -1.65
CA ALA A 49 -1.76 -8.18 -2.54
C ALA A 49 -2.14 -6.85 -1.85
N ARG A 50 -2.55 -6.90 -0.57
CA ARG A 50 -2.83 -5.68 0.21
C ARG A 50 -1.56 -4.86 0.45
N ILE A 51 -0.45 -5.52 0.76
CA ILE A 51 0.84 -4.86 1.01
C ILE A 51 1.40 -4.27 -0.29
N ASP A 52 1.32 -5.02 -1.39
CA ASP A 52 1.76 -4.54 -2.70
C ASP A 52 0.95 -3.30 -3.14
N LYS A 53 -0.36 -3.29 -2.89
CA LYS A 53 -1.20 -2.11 -3.12
C LYS A 53 -0.79 -0.92 -2.24
N GLN A 54 -0.42 -1.15 -0.98
CA GLN A 54 0.09 -0.07 -0.12
C GLN A 54 1.43 0.46 -0.63
N GLU A 55 2.31 -0.42 -1.09
CA GLU A 55 3.59 -0.03 -1.69
C GLU A 55 3.39 0.78 -2.98
N GLU A 56 2.47 0.35 -3.85
CA GLU A 56 2.09 1.06 -5.07
C GLU A 56 1.59 2.47 -4.77
N ILE A 57 0.61 2.60 -3.87
CA ILE A 57 0.07 3.91 -3.45
C ILE A 57 1.19 4.79 -2.88
N LEU A 58 2.02 4.24 -2.00
CA LEU A 58 3.12 4.99 -1.39
C LEU A 58 4.11 5.51 -2.44
N ARG A 59 4.51 4.66 -3.39
CA ARG A 59 5.41 5.02 -4.50
C ARG A 59 4.77 6.07 -5.40
N GLU A 60 3.49 5.91 -5.74
CA GLU A 60 2.75 6.84 -6.58
C GLU A 60 2.67 8.23 -5.95
N LYS A 61 2.22 8.31 -4.68
CA LYS A 61 2.03 9.59 -3.99
C LYS A 61 3.35 10.32 -3.76
N TYR A 62 4.39 9.57 -3.34
CA TYR A 62 5.71 10.15 -3.16
C TYR A 62 6.33 10.61 -4.49
N SER A 63 6.16 9.84 -5.57
CA SER A 63 6.60 10.24 -6.92
C SER A 63 5.94 11.53 -7.37
N LYS A 64 4.61 11.63 -7.23
CA LYS A 64 3.86 12.86 -7.56
C LYS A 64 4.37 14.07 -6.77
N LEU A 65 4.63 13.91 -5.47
CA LEU A 65 5.21 14.97 -4.65
C LEU A 65 6.61 15.38 -5.14
N MET A 66 7.48 14.42 -5.44
CA MET A 66 8.83 14.75 -5.93
C MET A 66 8.80 15.45 -7.29
N VAL A 67 7.93 15.00 -8.20
CA VAL A 67 7.74 15.63 -9.52
C VAL A 67 7.23 17.07 -9.35
N SER A 68 6.28 17.33 -8.44
CA SER A 68 5.79 18.69 -8.23
C SER A 68 6.84 19.58 -7.55
N ILE A 69 7.65 19.06 -6.62
CA ILE A 69 8.77 19.81 -6.03
C ILE A 69 9.78 20.20 -7.10
N VAL A 70 10.17 19.25 -7.96
CA VAL A 70 11.09 19.54 -9.08
C VAL A 70 10.46 20.54 -10.06
N GLY A 71 9.19 20.35 -10.42
CA GLY A 71 8.46 21.27 -11.28
C GLY A 71 8.37 22.69 -10.71
N PHE A 72 8.20 22.81 -9.39
CA PHE A 72 8.31 24.06 -8.67
C PHE A 72 9.72 24.62 -8.78
N SER A 73 10.75 23.90 -8.31
CA SER A 73 12.15 24.38 -8.23
C SER A 73 12.75 24.82 -9.58
N PHE A 74 12.35 24.19 -10.68
CA PHE A 74 12.85 24.50 -12.03
C PHE A 74 11.85 25.33 -12.86
N SER A 75 10.81 25.87 -12.24
CA SER A 75 9.83 26.67 -12.97
C SER A 75 10.50 27.92 -13.55
N PRO A 76 10.41 28.18 -14.87
CA PRO A 76 10.95 29.40 -15.46
C PRO A 76 10.26 30.66 -14.92
N LYS A 77 9.03 30.52 -14.37
CA LYS A 77 8.33 31.60 -13.70
C LYS A 77 9.05 32.10 -12.44
N LEU A 78 9.93 31.29 -11.83
CA LEU A 78 10.77 31.70 -10.69
C LEU A 78 11.93 32.62 -11.07
N ALA A 79 12.35 32.64 -12.35
CA ALA A 79 13.46 33.47 -12.81
C ALA A 79 13.06 34.95 -13.04
N GLY A 80 11.77 35.26 -13.05
CA GLY A 80 11.23 36.61 -13.19
C GLY A 80 10.92 37.29 -11.84
N SER A 81 10.27 38.46 -11.89
CA SER A 81 9.70 39.05 -10.67
C SER A 81 8.55 38.16 -10.18
N LEU A 82 8.75 37.48 -9.05
CA LEU A 82 7.74 36.65 -8.44
C LEU A 82 6.66 37.54 -7.79
N ASP A 83 5.51 37.68 -8.43
CA ASP A 83 4.33 38.23 -7.76
C ASP A 83 3.64 37.15 -6.92
N GLU A 84 2.84 37.57 -5.93
CA GLU A 84 2.15 36.69 -4.99
C GLU A 84 1.20 35.71 -5.71
N GLY A 85 0.55 36.14 -6.81
CA GLY A 85 -0.31 35.29 -7.61
C GLY A 85 0.46 34.17 -8.30
N THR A 86 1.57 34.52 -8.95
CA THR A 86 2.48 33.54 -9.58
C THR A 86 3.07 32.56 -8.57
N LEU A 87 3.49 33.01 -7.38
CA LEU A 87 3.97 32.11 -6.32
C LEU A 87 2.89 31.11 -5.92
N ARG A 88 1.65 31.57 -5.68
CA ARG A 88 0.54 30.71 -5.30
C ARG A 88 0.22 29.66 -6.35
N GLU A 89 0.19 30.04 -7.63
CA GLU A 89 0.00 29.08 -8.73
C GLU A 89 1.06 27.97 -8.72
N LEU A 90 2.32 28.32 -8.42
CA LEU A 90 3.44 27.38 -8.43
C LEU A 90 3.44 26.44 -7.21
N ILE A 91 3.01 26.90 -6.04
CA ILE A 91 3.02 26.07 -4.82
C ILE A 91 1.80 25.15 -4.70
N ILE A 92 0.66 25.48 -5.32
CA ILE A 92 -0.59 24.67 -5.25
C ILE A 92 -0.36 23.18 -5.58
N PRO A 93 0.33 22.81 -6.69
CA PRO A 93 0.60 21.41 -6.99
C PRO A 93 1.46 20.71 -5.92
N VAL A 94 2.40 21.43 -5.31
CA VAL A 94 3.26 20.89 -4.24
C VAL A 94 2.45 20.66 -2.96
N VAL A 95 1.61 21.63 -2.59
CA VAL A 95 0.72 21.53 -1.43
C VAL A 95 -0.28 20.39 -1.60
N SER A 96 -0.92 20.28 -2.77
CA SER A 96 -1.89 19.22 -3.07
C SER A 96 -1.25 17.84 -2.97
N ASN A 97 -0.08 17.64 -3.59
CA ASN A 97 0.63 16.35 -3.52
C ASN A 97 1.16 16.06 -2.11
N SER A 98 1.53 17.08 -1.34
CA SER A 98 1.92 16.92 0.06
C SER A 98 0.75 16.44 0.91
N ALA A 99 -0.46 16.97 0.69
CA ALA A 99 -1.66 16.52 1.37
C ALA A 99 -2.00 15.05 1.04
N GLU A 100 -1.80 14.61 -0.19
CA GLU A 100 -1.94 13.18 -0.55
C GLU A 100 -0.93 12.31 0.21
N VAL A 101 0.33 12.74 0.33
CA VAL A 101 1.33 12.00 1.13
C VAL A 101 0.95 11.96 2.61
N ILE A 102 0.45 13.06 3.18
CA ILE A 102 -0.03 13.08 4.57
C ILE A 102 -1.17 12.08 4.79
N ALA A 103 -2.10 11.96 3.84
CA ALA A 103 -3.27 11.10 3.97
C ALA A 103 -2.94 9.60 3.84
N TYR A 104 -1.95 9.24 3.03
CA TYR A 104 -1.71 7.84 2.66
C TYR A 104 -0.37 7.27 3.13
N ALA A 105 0.59 8.10 3.54
CA ALA A 105 1.92 7.64 3.94
C ALA A 105 2.04 7.43 5.46
N PRO A 106 3.04 6.64 5.90
CA PRO A 106 3.34 6.47 7.32
C PRO A 106 3.68 7.80 8.02
N PRO A 107 3.56 7.89 9.37
CA PRO A 107 3.71 9.13 10.12
C PRO A 107 5.00 9.90 9.86
N GLU A 108 6.13 9.22 9.64
CA GLU A 108 7.42 9.87 9.36
C GLU A 108 7.41 10.59 8.00
N MET A 109 6.77 10.01 6.99
CA MET A 109 6.61 10.64 5.68
C MET A 109 5.56 11.74 5.72
N ALA A 110 4.46 11.54 6.45
CA ALA A 110 3.45 12.57 6.68
C ALA A 110 4.05 13.80 7.39
N LEU A 111 4.95 13.59 8.36
CA LEU A 111 5.69 14.66 9.02
C LEU A 111 6.58 15.42 8.02
N ALA A 112 7.33 14.70 7.18
CA ALA A 112 8.16 15.33 6.15
C ALA A 112 7.32 16.16 5.16
N ALA A 113 6.18 15.63 4.69
CA ALA A 113 5.27 16.35 3.81
C ALA A 113 4.62 17.57 4.50
N THR A 114 4.28 17.46 5.79
CA THR A 114 3.81 18.59 6.60
C THR A 114 4.85 19.71 6.67
N LYS A 115 6.14 19.37 6.81
CA LYS A 115 7.22 20.35 6.78
C LYS A 115 7.35 21.05 5.42
N VAL A 116 7.11 20.35 4.31
CA VAL A 116 7.03 20.98 2.97
C VAL A 116 5.90 22.00 2.93
N MET A 117 4.69 21.60 3.36
CA MET A 117 3.54 22.52 3.39
C MET A 117 3.80 23.74 4.27
N LYS A 118 4.41 23.55 5.45
CA LYS A 118 4.77 24.64 6.35
C LYS A 118 5.79 25.58 5.71
N ALA A 119 6.82 25.05 5.05
CA ALA A 119 7.82 25.85 4.34
C ALA A 119 7.18 26.74 3.26
N LEU A 120 6.27 26.18 2.46
CA LEU A 120 5.58 26.93 1.40
C LEU A 120 4.61 27.98 1.95
N PHE A 121 3.89 27.65 3.03
CA PHE A 121 3.03 28.61 3.71
C PHE A 121 3.83 29.79 4.26
N LEU A 122 4.95 29.52 4.94
CA LEU A 122 5.83 30.56 5.47
C LEU A 122 6.42 31.42 4.34
N ALA A 123 6.81 30.82 3.22
CA ALA A 123 7.30 31.55 2.05
C ALA A 123 6.22 32.45 1.40
N ASP A 124 4.95 32.04 1.40
CA ASP A 124 3.84 32.86 0.89
C ASP A 124 3.60 34.10 1.77
N ILE A 125 3.63 33.92 3.10
CA ILE A 125 3.32 35.01 4.04
C ILE A 125 4.53 35.86 4.42
N SER A 126 5.77 35.40 4.14
CA SER A 126 6.97 36.05 4.66
C SER A 126 7.13 37.46 4.15
N LYS A 127 6.75 37.76 2.90
CA LYS A 127 7.03 39.07 2.27
C LYS A 127 8.49 39.47 2.51
N ASN A 128 8.74 40.59 3.21
CA ASN A 128 10.07 41.09 3.58
C ASN A 128 10.52 40.69 4.99
N ASN A 129 9.77 39.82 5.69
CA ASN A 129 10.12 39.33 7.01
C ASN A 129 11.16 38.22 6.92
N ILE A 130 12.41 38.57 7.28
CA ILE A 130 13.57 37.67 7.24
C ILE A 130 13.40 36.47 8.17
N GLU A 131 12.78 36.63 9.34
CA GLU A 131 12.58 35.53 10.30
C GLU A 131 11.68 34.43 9.70
N LEU A 132 10.58 34.83 9.04
CA LEU A 132 9.69 33.89 8.36
C LEU A 132 10.37 33.23 7.15
N GLN A 133 11.25 33.95 6.45
CA GLN A 133 12.05 33.37 5.35
C GLN A 133 13.05 32.34 5.87
N GLU A 134 13.76 32.63 6.97
CA GLU A 134 14.69 31.69 7.60
C GLU A 134 13.97 30.46 8.16
N GLU A 135 12.80 30.65 8.75
CA GLU A 135 11.97 29.53 9.20
C GLU A 135 11.51 28.67 8.01
N ALA A 136 11.09 29.29 6.90
CA ALA A 136 10.70 28.58 5.68
C ALA A 136 11.86 27.71 5.14
N ILE A 137 13.07 28.28 5.06
CA ILE A 137 14.29 27.56 4.62
C ILE A 137 14.60 26.39 5.56
N THR A 138 14.48 26.62 6.87
CA THR A 138 14.74 25.58 7.88
C THR A 138 13.77 24.41 7.73
N GLN A 139 12.47 24.69 7.58
CA GLN A 139 11.45 23.66 7.38
C GLN A 139 11.68 22.88 6.08
N ALA A 140 12.07 23.57 4.99
CA ALA A 140 12.39 22.93 3.72
C ALA A 140 13.59 21.99 3.83
N LYS A 141 14.68 22.45 4.46
CA LYS A 141 15.90 21.66 4.70
C LYS A 141 15.62 20.42 5.53
N ASP A 142 14.89 20.59 6.63
CA ASP A 142 14.50 19.50 7.52
C ASP A 142 13.63 18.46 6.81
N SER A 143 12.70 18.92 5.98
CA SER A 143 11.84 18.04 5.18
C SER A 143 12.68 17.20 4.22
N MET A 144 13.56 17.84 3.44
CA MET A 144 14.39 17.16 2.45
C MET A 144 15.35 16.15 3.10
N ALA A 145 15.94 16.49 4.24
CA ALA A 145 16.82 15.58 4.98
C ALA A 145 16.07 14.34 5.52
N GLY A 146 14.82 14.51 5.95
CA GLY A 146 14.01 13.44 6.54
C GLY A 146 13.22 12.60 5.54
N ALA A 147 12.81 13.17 4.40
CA ALA A 147 11.84 12.57 3.48
C ALA A 147 12.34 11.26 2.84
N TYR A 148 13.56 11.26 2.30
CA TYR A 148 14.10 10.08 1.61
C TYR A 148 14.42 8.91 2.57
N PRO A 149 15.07 9.14 3.73
CA PRO A 149 15.22 8.08 4.73
C PRO A 149 13.87 7.52 5.23
N ALA A 150 12.87 8.36 5.47
CA ALA A 150 11.54 7.93 5.88
C ALA A 150 10.86 7.07 4.81
N TYR A 151 11.02 7.43 3.53
CA TYR A 151 10.53 6.66 2.40
C TYR A 151 11.17 5.27 2.32
N LEU A 152 12.51 5.18 2.42
CA LEU A 152 13.20 3.88 2.42
C LEU A 152 12.80 3.01 3.61
N LYS A 153 12.62 3.62 4.79
CA LYS A 153 12.14 2.92 5.98
C LYS A 153 10.72 2.39 5.78
N ALA A 154 9.83 3.17 5.18
CA ALA A 154 8.47 2.75 4.87
C ALA A 154 8.44 1.55 3.90
N LEU A 155 9.25 1.59 2.82
CA LEU A 155 9.39 0.45 1.90
C LEU A 155 9.93 -0.80 2.62
N LYS A 156 10.94 -0.64 3.49
CA LYS A 156 11.49 -1.74 4.28
C LYS A 156 10.45 -2.32 5.24
N ALA A 157 9.61 -1.49 5.85
CA ALA A 157 8.53 -1.94 6.73
C ALA A 157 7.49 -2.77 5.97
N LEU A 158 7.13 -2.37 4.75
CA LEU A 158 6.23 -3.14 3.88
C LEU A 158 6.86 -4.49 3.48
N ASP A 159 8.15 -4.52 3.15
CA ASP A 159 8.86 -5.79 2.86
C ASP A 159 8.88 -6.74 4.07
N ILE A 160 9.09 -6.20 5.27
CA ILE A 160 9.02 -6.98 6.51
C ILE A 160 7.59 -7.52 6.74
N GLN A 161 6.55 -6.73 6.47
CA GLN A 161 5.17 -7.20 6.57
C GLN A 161 4.88 -8.31 5.54
N ARG A 162 5.38 -8.18 4.32
CA ARG A 162 5.21 -9.17 3.25
C ARG A 162 5.78 -10.53 3.66
N LYS A 163 6.93 -10.53 4.33
CA LYS A 163 7.58 -11.74 4.88
C LYS A 163 6.81 -12.42 6.01
N LYS A 164 5.85 -11.73 6.63
CA LYS A 164 4.98 -12.25 7.70
C LYS A 164 3.62 -12.74 7.20
N CYS A 165 3.37 -12.68 5.89
CA CYS A 165 2.17 -13.28 5.31
C CYS A 165 2.34 -14.81 5.27
N ASP A 166 1.71 -15.48 6.24
CA ASP A 166 1.57 -16.94 6.34
C ASP A 166 0.35 -17.46 5.57
#